data_AF-A0A150G8J0-F1
#
_entry.id   AF-A0A150G8J0-F1
#
_cell.length_a   1.000
_cell.length_b   1.000
_cell.length_c   1.000
_cell.angle_alpha   90.00
_cell.angle_beta   90.00
_cell.angle_gamma   90.00
#
_symmetry.space_group_name_H-M   'P 1'
#
loop_
_entity.id
_entity.type
_entity.pdbx_description
1 polymer ?
#
loop_
_entity_poly.entity_id
_entity_poly.type
_entity_poly.pdbx_seq_one_letter_code
_entity_poly.pdbx_strand_id
1 'polypeptide(L)'
;MAVLGFTLSLDKCQLVPKPQVRYLGFVVDAPGQSLRVPDDKVAALGQLVEEYDRRAQLTPRDIAKLAGKIMSMSLAVQLAPLHGRLVAQALASKVSWDEAMGDGREVVRQAQLFLELLRTSNGKCWWRKGPALQLVLAGDASARAYGAFLPDRELGQGEASEMRVPFTEEETALMAAGQFSSTGRELRGLLHALQWLQAQAPQLVAHRRLQYQTDSQPADRCVLGMKGTAACLRVVADIYRASAVTDTEVITVWAPRTEPNQRAADALSKYVDGSQWLLNPAVYTEVEADARLCGRRPVLDLFADSYSTRIPGAFFSRYWCPGTLGVDAFAQHWGGRGLLYANPPFGRMGEVLRKLGDEKADCLLVAPVWPRWWRALLRNMPVRARWELPHRDDLCIPGPQVPNAGGRRPMHPRYRLEVLLIEWS
;
A
#
# COMPACT_ATOMS: atom_id res chain seq x y z
N MET A 1 35.64 2.68 -43.76
CA MET A 1 34.94 1.39 -43.96
C MET A 1 35.39 0.66 -45.20
N ALA A 2 35.33 1.25 -46.40
CA ALA A 2 35.80 0.58 -47.63
C ALA A 2 37.31 0.25 -47.62
N VAL A 3 38.15 1.15 -47.10
CA VAL A 3 39.60 0.92 -46.90
C VAL A 3 39.90 -0.21 -45.91
N LEU A 4 38.93 -0.57 -45.07
CA LEU A 4 39.02 -1.69 -44.11
C LEU A 4 38.35 -2.97 -44.64
N GLY A 5 37.91 -2.99 -45.92
CA GLY A 5 37.24 -4.15 -46.52
C GLY A 5 35.76 -4.32 -46.13
N PHE A 6 35.15 -3.37 -45.42
CA PHE A 6 33.73 -3.45 -45.05
C PHE A 6 32.82 -2.80 -46.11
N THR A 7 31.75 -3.51 -46.48
CA THR A 7 30.66 -3.02 -47.34
C THR A 7 29.39 -2.80 -46.52
N LEU A 8 28.65 -1.73 -46.84
CA LEU A 8 27.37 -1.41 -46.22
C LEU A 8 26.22 -2.00 -47.03
N SER A 9 25.29 -2.67 -46.36
CA SER A 9 24.00 -3.03 -46.95
C SER A 9 23.06 -1.83 -46.82
N LEU A 10 23.06 -0.96 -47.84
CA LEU A 10 22.32 0.32 -47.82
C LEU A 10 20.84 0.14 -47.50
N ASP A 11 20.21 -0.95 -47.96
CA ASP A 11 18.80 -1.27 -47.69
C ASP A 11 18.50 -1.51 -46.20
N LYS A 12 19.52 -1.87 -45.42
CA LYS A 12 19.42 -2.08 -43.96
C LYS A 12 19.93 -0.88 -43.16
N CYS A 13 20.51 0.12 -43.82
CA CYS A 13 21.09 1.29 -43.17
C CYS A 13 20.05 2.38 -42.96
N GLN A 14 19.98 2.92 -41.74
CA GLN A 14 19.28 4.16 -41.44
C GLN A 14 20.28 5.32 -41.55
N LEU A 15 20.43 5.88 -42.76
CA LEU A 15 21.44 6.92 -43.05
C LEU A 15 21.00 8.33 -42.64
N VAL A 16 19.69 8.57 -42.60
CA VAL A 16 19.12 9.83 -42.12
C VAL A 16 18.87 9.71 -40.61
N PRO A 17 19.43 10.60 -39.78
CA PRO A 17 19.16 10.61 -38.35
C PRO A 17 17.66 10.73 -38.08
N LYS A 18 17.14 9.91 -37.17
CA LYS A 18 15.77 9.99 -36.69
C LYS A 18 15.79 10.08 -35.16
N PRO A 19 14.83 10.80 -34.55
CA PRO A 19 14.73 10.87 -33.10
C PRO A 19 14.46 9.50 -32.47
N GLN A 20 13.83 8.58 -33.22
CA GLN A 20 13.54 7.22 -32.79
C GLN A 20 13.94 6.21 -33.87
N VAL A 21 14.69 5.18 -33.48
CA VAL A 21 15.21 4.14 -34.42
C VAL A 21 15.10 2.76 -33.78
N ARG A 22 14.76 1.73 -34.58
CA ARG A 22 14.83 0.34 -34.11
C ARG A 22 16.27 -0.17 -34.12
N TYR A 23 16.74 -0.71 -33.00
CA TYR A 23 18.07 -1.31 -32.87
C TYR A 23 18.02 -2.50 -31.91
N LEU A 24 18.60 -3.64 -32.31
CA LEU A 24 18.60 -4.91 -31.55
C LEU A 24 17.21 -5.35 -31.03
N GLY A 25 16.15 -5.03 -31.78
CA GLY A 25 14.77 -5.35 -31.41
C GLY A 25 14.16 -4.43 -30.35
N PHE A 26 14.74 -3.26 -30.10
CA PHE A 26 14.24 -2.18 -29.25
C PHE A 26 14.05 -0.89 -30.04
N VAL A 27 13.32 0.07 -29.50
CA VAL A 27 13.32 1.46 -30.00
C VAL A 27 14.30 2.26 -29.15
N VAL A 28 15.33 2.82 -29.80
CA VAL A 28 16.19 3.84 -29.22
C VAL A 28 15.48 5.17 -29.37
N ASP A 29 15.12 5.81 -28.26
CA ASP A 29 14.42 7.09 -28.22
C ASP A 29 15.38 8.18 -27.73
N ALA A 30 15.91 8.97 -28.66
CA ALA A 30 16.90 10.00 -28.36
C ALA A 30 16.31 11.18 -27.55
N PRO A 31 15.12 11.75 -27.89
CA PRO A 31 14.48 12.77 -27.06
C PRO A 31 14.19 12.31 -25.62
N GLY A 32 13.68 11.08 -25.47
CA GLY A 32 13.43 10.48 -24.16
C GLY A 32 14.68 9.93 -23.47
N GLN A 33 15.83 9.92 -24.16
CA GLN A 33 17.09 9.31 -23.72
C GLN A 33 16.86 7.91 -23.12
N SER A 34 16.11 7.06 -23.84
CA SER A 34 15.67 5.77 -23.32
C SER A 34 15.71 4.66 -24.37
N LEU A 35 15.79 3.42 -23.89
CA LEU A 35 15.52 2.22 -24.69
C LEU A 35 14.13 1.74 -24.36
N ARG A 36 13.28 1.57 -25.38
CA ARG A 36 11.86 1.22 -25.24
C ARG A 36 11.56 -0.12 -25.91
N VAL A 37 10.60 -0.85 -25.35
CA VAL A 37 10.03 -2.02 -26.01
C VAL A 37 9.15 -1.54 -27.16
N PRO A 38 9.33 -2.03 -28.39
CA PRO A 38 8.48 -1.67 -29.53
C PRO A 38 7.01 -2.08 -29.35
N ASP A 39 6.07 -1.28 -29.85
CA ASP A 39 4.62 -1.48 -29.64
C ASP A 39 4.09 -2.82 -30.15
N ASP A 40 4.64 -3.34 -31.25
CA ASP A 40 4.35 -4.69 -31.78
C ASP A 40 4.75 -5.79 -30.80
N LYS A 41 5.87 -5.64 -30.08
CA LYS A 41 6.27 -6.59 -29.03
C LYS A 41 5.38 -6.49 -27.80
N VAL A 42 4.95 -5.28 -27.41
CA VAL A 42 3.99 -5.06 -26.32
C VAL A 42 2.65 -5.73 -26.66
N ALA A 43 2.13 -5.50 -27.87
CA ALA A 43 0.89 -6.10 -28.37
C ALA A 43 0.99 -7.63 -28.43
N ALA A 44 2.09 -8.17 -28.96
CA ALA A 44 2.31 -9.61 -29.05
C ALA A 44 2.48 -10.31 -27.68
N LEU A 45 2.90 -9.58 -26.64
CA LEU A 45 2.86 -10.09 -25.26
C LEU A 45 1.44 -10.03 -24.70
N GLY A 46 0.72 -8.92 -24.93
CA GLY A 46 -0.67 -8.76 -24.50
C GLY A 46 -1.59 -9.85 -25.05
N GLN A 47 -1.53 -10.11 -26.35
CA GLN A 47 -2.30 -11.19 -26.99
C GLN A 47 -2.02 -12.56 -26.38
N LEU A 48 -0.75 -12.84 -26.06
CA LEU A 48 -0.36 -14.12 -25.45
C LEU A 48 -0.92 -14.25 -24.03
N VAL A 49 -0.87 -13.18 -23.25
CA VAL A 49 -1.43 -13.15 -21.89
C VAL A 49 -2.94 -13.36 -21.92
N GLU A 50 -3.67 -12.71 -22.84
CA GLU A 50 -5.12 -12.88 -23.02
C GLU A 50 -5.50 -14.28 -23.52
N GLU A 51 -4.69 -14.89 -24.38
CA GLU A 51 -4.87 -16.29 -24.79
C GLU A 51 -4.75 -17.24 -23.58
N TYR A 52 -3.71 -17.03 -22.77
CA TYR A 52 -3.39 -17.89 -21.62
C TYR A 52 -4.39 -17.72 -20.47
N ASP A 53 -4.89 -16.50 -20.26
CA ASP A 53 -5.96 -16.21 -19.32
C ASP A 53 -7.24 -16.99 -19.65
N ARG A 54 -7.63 -17.01 -20.94
CA ARG A 54 -8.80 -17.75 -21.41
C ARG A 54 -8.66 -19.27 -21.28
N ARG A 55 -7.46 -19.81 -21.50
CA ARG A 55 -7.20 -21.26 -21.40
C ARG A 55 -7.14 -21.76 -19.96
N ALA A 56 -6.64 -20.95 -19.02
CA ALA A 56 -6.40 -21.26 -17.59
C ALA A 56 -5.49 -22.47 -17.27
N GLN A 57 -5.35 -23.42 -18.19
CA GLN A 57 -4.44 -24.57 -18.13
C GLN A 57 -3.22 -24.32 -19.01
N LEU A 58 -2.08 -24.11 -18.37
CA LEU A 58 -0.81 -23.80 -19.03
C LEU A 58 0.15 -24.97 -18.94
N THR A 59 0.84 -25.26 -20.03
CA THR A 59 1.95 -26.22 -20.04
C THR A 59 3.24 -25.55 -19.54
N PRO A 60 4.26 -26.31 -19.07
CA PRO A 60 5.58 -25.75 -18.81
C PRO A 60 6.19 -25.04 -20.02
N ARG A 61 5.87 -25.48 -21.23
CA ARG A 61 6.28 -24.79 -22.46
C ARG A 61 5.64 -23.41 -22.60
N ASP A 62 4.35 -23.28 -22.27
CA ASP A 62 3.64 -22.00 -22.25
C ASP A 62 4.26 -21.05 -21.21
N ILE A 63 4.51 -21.54 -20.00
CA ILE A 63 5.15 -20.77 -18.91
C ILE A 63 6.56 -20.31 -19.32
N ALA A 64 7.37 -21.20 -19.89
CA ALA A 64 8.73 -20.88 -20.34
C ALA A 64 8.73 -19.86 -21.49
N LYS A 65 7.79 -19.97 -22.44
CA LYS A 65 7.60 -19.01 -23.54
C LYS A 65 7.24 -17.63 -22.99
N LEU A 66 6.35 -17.56 -22.00
CA LEU A 66 5.95 -16.31 -21.36
C LEU A 66 7.12 -15.67 -20.60
N ALA A 67 7.80 -16.44 -19.76
CA ALA A 67 8.99 -15.99 -19.04
C ALA A 67 10.08 -15.49 -19.99
N GLY A 68 10.35 -16.23 -21.09
CA GLY A 68 11.33 -15.85 -22.10
C GLY A 68 10.98 -14.54 -22.82
N LYS A 69 9.72 -14.34 -23.18
CA LYS A 69 9.25 -13.07 -23.78
C LYS A 69 9.46 -11.90 -22.83
N ILE A 70 9.12 -12.05 -21.55
CA ILE A 70 9.35 -11.02 -20.52
C ILE A 70 10.85 -10.76 -20.38
N MET A 71 11.67 -11.79 -20.20
CA MET A 71 13.13 -11.67 -20.09
C MET A 71 13.77 -10.93 -21.27
N SER A 72 13.28 -11.15 -22.48
CA SER A 72 13.79 -10.50 -23.70
C SER A 72 13.62 -8.97 -23.71
N MET A 73 12.80 -8.42 -22.80
CA MET A 73 12.55 -6.98 -22.65
C MET A 73 13.45 -6.30 -21.61
N SER A 74 14.34 -7.04 -20.94
CA SER A 74 15.16 -6.58 -19.82
C SER A 74 16.07 -5.37 -20.10
N LEU A 75 16.45 -5.14 -21.35
CA LEU A 75 17.23 -3.96 -21.73
C LEU A 75 16.42 -2.65 -21.62
N ALA A 76 15.12 -2.72 -21.92
CA ALA A 76 14.21 -1.58 -21.88
C ALA A 76 13.42 -1.48 -20.57
N VAL A 77 13.20 -2.61 -19.88
CA VAL A 77 12.39 -2.63 -18.64
C VAL A 77 13.19 -3.28 -17.53
N GLN A 78 13.54 -2.50 -16.51
CA GLN A 78 14.38 -2.94 -15.39
C GLN A 78 13.81 -4.17 -14.67
N LEU A 79 12.49 -4.27 -14.56
CA LEU A 79 11.84 -5.39 -13.87
C LEU A 79 11.59 -6.64 -14.71
N ALA A 80 11.89 -6.64 -16.01
CA ALA A 80 11.68 -7.84 -16.81
C ALA A 80 12.39 -9.09 -16.21
N PRO A 81 13.61 -9.00 -15.68
CA PRO A 81 14.26 -10.09 -14.95
C PRO A 81 13.54 -10.57 -13.68
N LEU A 82 12.84 -9.67 -12.98
CA LEU A 82 12.05 -10.03 -11.80
C LEU A 82 10.80 -10.81 -12.20
N HIS A 83 9.97 -10.24 -13.08
CA HIS A 83 8.73 -10.87 -13.53
C HIS A 83 8.98 -12.15 -14.31
N GLY A 84 10.03 -12.19 -15.15
CA GLY A 84 10.43 -13.40 -15.85
C GLY A 84 10.73 -14.55 -14.89
N ARG A 85 11.36 -14.27 -13.75
CA ARG A 85 11.60 -15.29 -12.70
C ARG A 85 10.37 -15.64 -11.90
N LEU A 86 9.51 -14.67 -11.56
CA LEU A 86 8.24 -14.95 -10.88
C LEU A 86 7.33 -15.86 -11.72
N VAL A 87 7.27 -15.63 -13.04
CA VAL A 87 6.58 -16.50 -13.99
C VAL A 87 7.26 -17.87 -14.08
N ALA A 88 8.59 -17.90 -14.22
CA ALA A 88 9.35 -19.14 -14.32
C ALA A 88 9.35 -19.99 -13.05
N GLN A 89 9.04 -19.44 -11.87
CA GLN A 89 8.95 -20.21 -10.61
C GLN A 89 7.93 -21.33 -10.68
N ALA A 90 6.84 -21.15 -11.43
CA ALA A 90 5.86 -22.21 -11.64
C ALA A 90 6.49 -23.46 -12.26
N LEU A 91 7.59 -23.34 -13.01
CA LEU A 91 8.31 -24.47 -13.60
C LEU A 91 9.03 -25.36 -12.57
N ALA A 92 9.14 -24.95 -11.30
CA ALA A 92 9.85 -25.73 -10.28
C ALA A 92 9.15 -27.06 -9.96
N SER A 93 7.83 -27.15 -10.14
CA SER A 93 7.03 -28.36 -9.92
C SER A 93 6.80 -29.20 -11.19
N LYS A 94 7.52 -28.93 -12.28
CA LYS A 94 7.27 -29.61 -13.56
C LYS A 94 7.70 -31.08 -13.53
N VAL A 95 6.88 -31.93 -14.15
CA VAL A 95 7.17 -33.36 -14.39
C VAL A 95 7.30 -33.64 -15.89
N SER A 96 6.42 -33.07 -16.71
CA SER A 96 6.40 -33.17 -18.19
C SER A 96 6.31 -31.79 -18.83
N TRP A 97 6.80 -31.62 -20.07
CA TRP A 97 6.78 -30.31 -20.76
C TRP A 97 5.47 -29.96 -21.43
N ASP A 98 4.67 -30.96 -21.78
CA ASP A 98 3.49 -30.82 -22.63
C ASP A 98 2.19 -31.17 -21.90
N GLU A 99 2.27 -31.60 -20.64
CA GLU A 99 1.12 -31.75 -19.76
C GLU A 99 0.81 -30.44 -19.04
N ALA A 100 -0.49 -30.16 -18.84
CA ALA A 100 -0.92 -28.96 -18.14
C ALA A 100 -0.47 -28.98 -16.67
N MET A 101 0.07 -27.87 -16.21
CA MET A 101 0.45 -27.65 -14.82
C MET A 101 -0.69 -26.98 -14.07
N GLY A 102 -1.38 -27.73 -13.22
CA GLY A 102 -2.30 -27.20 -12.20
C GLY A 102 -3.13 -25.98 -12.63
N ASP A 103 -3.28 -25.02 -11.71
CA ASP A 103 -3.93 -23.74 -11.99
C ASP A 103 -2.91 -22.71 -12.50
N GLY A 104 -3.03 -22.30 -13.77
CA GLY A 104 -2.17 -21.31 -14.42
C GLY A 104 -2.50 -19.86 -14.05
N ARG A 105 -3.58 -19.59 -13.30
CA ARG A 105 -4.05 -18.22 -13.00
C ARG A 105 -3.00 -17.34 -12.36
N GLU A 106 -2.21 -17.86 -11.41
CA GLU A 106 -1.15 -17.06 -10.78
C GLU A 106 -0.05 -16.68 -11.77
N VAL A 107 0.30 -17.58 -12.71
CA VAL A 107 1.29 -17.29 -13.76
C VAL A 107 0.78 -16.17 -14.67
N VAL A 108 -0.47 -16.27 -15.11
CA VAL A 108 -1.12 -15.26 -15.94
C VAL A 108 -1.19 -13.93 -15.20
N ARG A 109 -1.58 -13.94 -13.93
CA ARG A 109 -1.62 -12.74 -13.08
C ARG A 109 -0.26 -12.07 -13.01
N GLN A 110 0.83 -12.81 -12.78
CA GLN A 110 2.18 -12.24 -12.76
C GLN A 110 2.60 -11.60 -14.09
N ALA A 111 2.16 -12.17 -15.21
CA ALA A 111 2.40 -11.60 -16.54
C ALA A 111 1.52 -10.39 -16.84
N GLN A 112 0.25 -10.37 -16.40
CA GLN A 112 -0.63 -9.21 -16.46
C GLN A 112 -0.03 -8.03 -15.67
N LEU A 113 0.51 -8.28 -14.47
CA LEU A 113 1.19 -7.26 -13.68
C LEU A 113 2.42 -6.68 -14.39
N PHE A 114 3.20 -7.52 -15.08
CA PHE A 114 4.32 -7.03 -15.91
C PHE A 114 3.82 -6.21 -17.10
N LEU A 115 2.73 -6.63 -17.74
CA LEU A 115 2.15 -5.91 -18.87
C LEU A 115 1.59 -4.54 -18.45
N GLU A 116 0.98 -4.45 -17.28
CA GLU A 116 0.56 -3.18 -16.66
C GLU A 116 1.77 -2.26 -16.45
N LEU A 117 2.83 -2.76 -15.80
CA LEU A 117 4.08 -2.01 -15.62
C LEU A 117 4.66 -1.56 -16.97
N LEU A 118 4.71 -2.46 -17.96
CA LEU A 118 5.24 -2.17 -19.28
C LEU A 118 4.41 -1.09 -20.00
N ARG A 119 3.10 -1.05 -19.80
CA ARG A 119 2.22 -0.02 -20.37
C ARG A 119 2.39 1.33 -19.65
N THR A 120 2.58 1.32 -18.34
CA THR A 120 2.76 2.52 -17.53
C THR A 120 4.17 3.12 -17.69
N SER A 121 5.19 2.27 -17.78
CA SER A 121 6.60 2.65 -17.78
C SER A 121 7.39 1.86 -18.82
N ASN A 122 7.12 2.13 -20.11
CA ASN A 122 7.89 1.57 -21.21
C ASN A 122 9.16 2.37 -21.49
N GLY A 123 10.25 1.92 -20.90
CA GLY A 123 11.59 2.34 -21.26
C GLY A 123 12.41 2.75 -20.06
N LYS A 124 13.71 2.51 -20.16
CA LYS A 124 14.67 2.85 -19.10
C LYS A 124 15.36 4.15 -19.48
N CYS A 125 15.10 5.22 -18.75
CA CYS A 125 15.88 6.46 -18.86
C CYS A 125 17.10 6.37 -17.94
N TRP A 126 18.31 6.43 -18.50
CA TRP A 126 19.56 6.43 -17.71
C TRP A 126 20.07 7.83 -17.38
N TRP A 127 19.54 8.85 -18.05
CA TRP A 127 20.24 10.13 -18.21
C TRP A 127 19.44 11.32 -17.66
N ARG A 128 18.11 11.22 -17.65
CA ARG A 128 17.20 12.29 -17.20
C ARG A 128 16.52 11.85 -15.91
N LYS A 129 17.21 11.99 -14.79
CA LYS A 129 16.56 12.04 -13.49
C LYS A 129 16.39 13.51 -13.11
N GLY A 130 15.32 13.84 -12.38
CA GLY A 130 15.06 15.20 -11.94
C GLY A 130 16.24 15.79 -11.14
N PRO A 131 16.14 17.06 -10.70
CA PRO A 131 17.17 17.65 -9.85
C PRO A 131 17.48 16.72 -8.68
N ALA A 132 18.78 16.55 -8.38
CA ALA A 132 19.25 15.64 -7.34
C ALA A 132 18.71 16.07 -5.98
N LEU A 133 17.59 15.48 -5.56
CA LEU A 133 17.15 15.45 -4.18
C LEU A 133 17.30 14.00 -3.71
N GLN A 134 18.14 13.81 -2.70
CA GLN A 134 18.23 12.54 -1.99
C GLN A 134 17.27 12.62 -0.80
N LEU A 135 16.04 12.14 -1.00
CA LEU A 135 15.08 12.01 0.09
C LEU A 135 15.51 10.80 0.93
N VAL A 136 15.99 11.06 2.15
CA VAL A 136 16.37 9.99 3.08
C VAL A 136 15.13 9.58 3.86
N LEU A 137 14.82 8.30 3.80
CA LEU A 137 13.72 7.69 4.53
C LEU A 137 14.30 6.55 5.34
N ALA A 138 14.08 6.52 6.65
CA ALA A 138 14.47 5.39 7.48
C ALA A 138 13.22 4.67 7.96
N GLY A 139 13.21 3.35 7.86
CA GLY A 139 12.09 2.54 8.31
C GLY A 139 12.51 1.19 8.88
N ASP A 140 11.62 0.63 9.68
CA ASP A 140 11.79 -0.63 10.40
C ASP A 140 10.42 -1.32 10.58
N ALA A 141 10.43 -2.65 10.69
CA ALA A 141 9.23 -3.43 10.94
C ALA A 141 9.33 -4.29 12.23
N SER A 142 8.50 -3.96 13.21
CA SER A 142 8.42 -4.68 14.48
C SER A 142 7.51 -5.92 14.40
N ALA A 143 7.16 -6.48 15.56
CA ALA A 143 6.14 -7.52 15.66
C ALA A 143 4.70 -7.02 15.52
N ARG A 144 4.46 -5.70 15.49
CA ARG A 144 3.12 -5.11 15.53
C ARG A 144 2.84 -4.11 14.43
N ALA A 145 3.85 -3.41 13.94
CA ALA A 145 3.67 -2.29 13.03
C ALA A 145 4.92 -2.01 12.19
N TYR A 146 4.70 -1.27 11.12
CA TYR A 146 5.72 -0.61 10.32
C TYR A 146 5.91 0.82 10.84
N GLY A 147 7.17 1.23 10.98
CA GLY A 147 7.56 2.60 11.28
C GLY A 147 8.46 3.14 10.18
N ALA A 148 8.22 4.37 9.73
CA ALA A 148 9.18 5.10 8.90
C ALA A 148 9.14 6.59 9.21
N PHE A 149 10.21 7.31 8.91
CA PHE A 149 10.21 8.77 9.03
C PHE A 149 11.23 9.42 8.09
N LEU A 150 11.02 10.70 7.85
CA LEU A 150 11.93 11.56 7.12
C LEU A 150 12.84 12.32 8.12
N PRO A 151 14.17 12.08 8.14
CA PRO A 151 15.07 12.74 9.07
C PRO A 151 15.09 14.26 8.93
N ASP A 152 14.96 14.77 7.71
CA ASP A 152 15.00 16.21 7.40
C ASP A 152 13.62 16.89 7.50
N ARG A 153 12.58 16.13 7.88
CA ARG A 153 11.23 16.62 8.19
C ARG A 153 10.55 17.37 7.03
N GLU A 154 10.69 16.87 5.81
CA GLU A 154 10.18 17.51 4.58
C GLU A 154 8.65 17.62 4.52
N LEU A 155 7.91 16.84 5.33
CA LEU A 155 6.45 16.96 5.47
C LEU A 155 6.01 17.86 6.62
N GLY A 156 6.97 18.43 7.36
CA GLY A 156 6.73 19.29 8.51
C GLY A 156 7.22 18.69 9.83
N GLN A 157 7.12 19.51 10.88
CA GLN A 157 7.60 19.19 12.22
C GLN A 157 6.75 18.13 12.92
N GLY A 158 7.36 17.43 13.89
CA GLY A 158 6.67 16.42 14.70
C GLY A 158 6.16 15.24 13.87
N GLU A 159 4.95 14.77 14.20
CA GLU A 159 4.36 13.54 13.64
C GLU A 159 4.03 13.63 12.14
N ALA A 160 4.04 14.82 11.53
CA ALA A 160 3.75 15.00 10.10
C ALA A 160 4.76 14.27 9.18
N SER A 161 6.00 14.13 9.64
CA SER A 161 7.08 13.42 8.94
C SER A 161 7.31 12.00 9.47
N GLU A 162 6.30 11.42 10.13
CA GLU A 162 6.36 10.07 10.71
C GLU A 162 5.21 9.21 10.17
N MET A 163 5.54 8.00 9.74
CA MET A 163 4.61 6.97 9.30
C MET A 163 4.55 5.87 10.35
N ARG A 164 3.32 5.50 10.72
CA ARG A 164 3.03 4.41 11.65
C ARG A 164 1.86 3.60 11.10
N VAL A 165 2.13 2.39 10.62
CA VAL A 165 1.11 1.52 10.00
C VAL A 165 1.00 0.23 10.80
N PRO A 166 -0.15 -0.04 11.45
CA PRO A 166 -0.36 -1.29 12.17
C PRO A 166 -0.42 -2.47 11.18
N PHE A 167 -0.02 -3.66 11.63
CA PHE A 167 -0.23 -4.87 10.83
C PHE A 167 -1.71 -5.18 10.71
N THR A 168 -2.09 -5.65 9.52
CA THR A 168 -3.43 -6.17 9.26
C THR A 168 -3.66 -7.49 9.99
N GLU A 169 -4.92 -7.93 10.09
CA GLU A 169 -5.25 -9.27 10.62
C GLU A 169 -4.57 -10.38 9.82
N GLU A 170 -4.57 -10.25 8.49
CA GLU A 170 -3.93 -11.18 7.58
C GLU A 170 -2.42 -11.28 7.82
N GLU A 171 -1.74 -10.14 7.94
CA GLU A 171 -0.30 -10.11 8.22
C GLU A 171 0.04 -10.68 9.59
N THR A 172 -0.80 -10.39 10.59
CA THR A 172 -0.65 -10.95 11.94
C THR A 172 -0.81 -12.47 11.92
N ALA A 173 -1.78 -12.99 11.17
CA ALA A 173 -1.99 -14.44 10.98
C ALA A 173 -0.82 -15.09 10.23
N LEU A 174 -0.32 -14.47 9.17
CA LEU A 174 0.85 -14.94 8.43
C LEU A 174 2.11 -14.97 9.30
N MET A 175 2.28 -13.99 10.19
CA MET A 175 3.36 -13.98 11.18
C MET A 175 3.25 -15.12 12.19
N ALA A 176 2.05 -15.33 12.75
CA ALA A 176 1.79 -16.43 13.67
C ALA A 176 2.05 -17.80 13.02
N ALA A 177 1.78 -17.92 11.72
CA ALA A 177 2.08 -19.11 10.93
C ALA A 177 3.55 -19.23 10.47
N GLY A 178 4.42 -18.26 10.79
CA GLY A 178 5.82 -18.23 10.35
C GLY A 178 6.01 -17.99 8.85
N GLN A 179 4.96 -17.53 8.16
CA GLN A 179 4.93 -17.31 6.70
C GLN A 179 5.30 -15.87 6.31
N PHE A 180 5.39 -14.95 7.29
CA PHE A 180 5.81 -13.57 7.05
C PHE A 180 7.22 -13.29 7.61
N SER A 181 8.22 -13.52 6.76
CA SER A 181 9.64 -13.31 7.13
C SER A 181 9.96 -11.86 7.52
N SER A 182 11.01 -11.66 8.33
CA SER A 182 11.53 -10.32 8.65
C SER A 182 11.86 -9.52 7.40
N THR A 183 12.54 -10.12 6.43
CA THR A 183 12.85 -9.48 5.13
C THR A 183 11.58 -9.04 4.39
N GLY A 184 10.53 -9.86 4.40
CA GLY A 184 9.25 -9.51 3.80
C GLY A 184 8.59 -8.31 4.49
N ARG A 185 8.69 -8.24 5.83
CA ARG A 185 8.18 -7.13 6.63
C ARG A 185 8.94 -5.83 6.32
N GLU A 186 10.26 -5.88 6.22
CA GLU A 186 11.09 -4.72 5.83
C GLU A 186 10.71 -4.19 4.44
N LEU A 187 10.54 -5.08 3.46
CA LEU A 187 10.11 -4.70 2.11
C LEU A 187 8.69 -4.11 2.10
N ARG A 188 7.77 -4.64 2.93
CA ARG A 188 6.42 -4.08 3.07
C ARG A 188 6.46 -2.69 3.72
N GLY A 189 7.33 -2.47 4.70
CA GLY A 189 7.58 -1.16 5.30
C GLY A 189 8.03 -0.14 4.26
N LEU A 190 8.99 -0.50 3.39
CA LEU A 190 9.41 0.34 2.25
C LEU A 190 8.25 0.66 1.31
N LEU A 191 7.45 -0.33 0.93
CA LEU A 191 6.28 -0.11 0.07
C LEU A 191 5.30 0.90 0.69
N HIS A 192 4.98 0.74 1.97
CA HIS A 192 4.10 1.68 2.68
C HIS A 192 4.71 3.07 2.75
N ALA A 193 6.01 3.19 3.03
CA ALA A 193 6.67 4.47 3.12
C ALA A 193 6.71 5.20 1.76
N LEU A 194 6.87 4.48 0.64
CA LEU A 194 6.70 5.05 -0.70
C LEU A 194 5.27 5.53 -0.94
N GLN A 195 4.28 4.70 -0.63
CA GLN A 195 2.86 5.04 -0.78
C GLN A 195 2.45 6.25 0.08
N TRP A 196 3.02 6.36 1.28
CA TRP A 196 2.84 7.49 2.18
C TRP A 196 3.30 8.79 1.55
N LEU A 197 4.53 8.81 1.02
CA LEU A 197 5.08 9.99 0.34
C LEU A 197 4.29 10.32 -0.91
N GLN A 198 3.87 9.32 -1.69
CA GLN A 198 3.02 9.52 -2.86
C GLN A 198 1.67 10.15 -2.52
N ALA A 199 1.07 9.76 -1.38
CA ALA A 199 -0.21 10.28 -0.94
C ALA A 199 -0.11 11.69 -0.35
N GLN A 200 0.94 11.98 0.44
CA GLN A 200 1.06 13.25 1.18
C GLN A 200 1.82 14.32 0.40
N ALA A 201 2.82 13.93 -0.39
CA ALA A 201 3.69 14.85 -1.10
C ALA A 201 4.26 14.21 -2.39
N PRO A 202 3.42 13.94 -3.40
CA PRO A 202 3.86 13.31 -4.64
C PRO A 202 5.02 14.05 -5.32
N GLN A 203 5.10 15.37 -5.14
CA GLN A 203 6.20 16.22 -5.63
C GLN A 203 7.58 15.88 -5.04
N LEU A 204 7.65 15.24 -3.87
CA LEU A 204 8.90 14.85 -3.23
C LEU A 204 9.49 13.57 -3.84
N VAL A 205 8.66 12.73 -4.47
CA VAL A 205 9.07 11.45 -5.06
C VAL A 205 9.00 11.43 -6.58
N ALA A 206 8.20 12.29 -7.20
CA ALA A 206 8.03 12.34 -8.65
C ALA A 206 9.34 12.66 -9.38
N HIS A 207 9.73 11.79 -10.31
CA HIS A 207 10.94 11.87 -11.13
C HIS A 207 12.25 11.98 -10.32
N ARG A 208 12.25 11.47 -9.08
CA ARG A 208 13.35 11.61 -8.12
C ARG A 208 13.87 10.26 -7.66
N ARG A 209 15.02 10.29 -7.00
CA ARG A 209 15.61 9.13 -6.33
C ARG A 209 15.24 9.14 -4.85
N LEU A 210 14.61 8.06 -4.39
CA LEU A 210 14.27 7.85 -2.98
C LEU A 210 15.30 6.90 -2.37
N GLN A 211 15.98 7.35 -1.30
CA GLN A 211 16.85 6.48 -0.53
C GLN A 211 16.15 5.96 0.71
N TYR A 212 15.98 4.64 0.78
CA TYR A 212 15.46 3.95 1.94
C TYR A 212 16.57 3.30 2.76
N GLN A 213 16.74 3.75 4.00
CA GLN A 213 17.65 3.15 4.98
C GLN A 213 16.94 2.03 5.74
N THR A 214 17.55 0.84 5.73
CA THR A 214 17.06 -0.35 6.44
C THR A 214 18.22 -1.08 7.10
N ASP A 215 17.97 -1.75 8.21
CA ASP A 215 18.93 -2.63 8.88
C ASP A 215 19.06 -4.02 8.22
N SER A 216 18.22 -4.30 7.23
CA SER A 216 18.07 -5.62 6.60
C SER A 216 18.84 -5.73 5.30
N GLN A 217 20.06 -6.28 5.38
CA GLN A 217 20.85 -6.63 4.19
C GLN A 217 20.10 -7.55 3.21
N PRO A 218 19.29 -8.53 3.65
CA PRO A 218 18.49 -9.32 2.72
C PRO A 218 17.44 -8.49 1.96
N ALA A 219 16.83 -7.49 2.61
CA ALA A 219 15.87 -6.60 1.95
C ALA A 219 16.57 -5.74 0.88
N ASP A 220 17.75 -5.20 1.20
CA ASP A 220 18.59 -4.48 0.25
C ASP A 220 18.94 -5.32 -0.99
N ARG A 221 19.39 -6.56 -0.79
CA ARG A 221 19.67 -7.51 -1.89
C ARG A 221 18.41 -7.89 -2.68
N CYS A 222 17.24 -7.91 -2.04
CA CYS A 222 15.97 -8.12 -2.74
C CYS A 222 15.64 -6.97 -3.67
N VAL A 223 15.83 -5.71 -3.26
CA VAL A 223 15.49 -4.54 -4.09
C VAL A 223 16.51 -4.32 -5.21
N LEU A 224 17.81 -4.32 -4.88
CA LEU A 224 18.89 -4.02 -5.83
C LEU A 224 19.26 -5.21 -6.70
N GLY A 225 19.38 -6.39 -6.09
CA GLY A 225 19.78 -7.62 -6.77
C GLY A 225 18.60 -8.39 -7.36
N MET A 226 17.37 -8.06 -6.97
CA MET A 226 16.17 -8.85 -7.27
C MET A 226 16.32 -10.30 -6.82
N LYS A 227 17.08 -10.57 -5.74
CA LYS A 227 17.34 -11.94 -5.24
C LYS A 227 16.63 -12.13 -3.91
N GLY A 228 15.76 -13.13 -3.83
CA GLY A 228 15.00 -13.41 -2.61
C GLY A 228 14.02 -14.57 -2.82
N THR A 229 13.23 -14.85 -1.78
CA THR A 229 12.13 -15.81 -1.85
C THR A 229 11.01 -15.28 -2.76
N ALA A 230 10.15 -16.17 -3.27
CA ALA A 230 9.00 -15.77 -4.08
C ALA A 230 8.12 -14.71 -3.38
N ALA A 231 7.88 -14.87 -2.08
CA ALA A 231 7.12 -13.92 -1.28
C ALA A 231 7.77 -12.53 -1.25
N CYS A 232 9.08 -12.44 -0.99
CA CYS A 232 9.80 -11.16 -1.01
C CYS A 232 9.80 -10.53 -2.40
N LEU A 233 10.03 -11.32 -3.46
CA LEU A 233 10.08 -10.82 -4.83
C LEU A 233 8.72 -10.28 -5.32
N ARG A 234 7.61 -10.80 -4.79
CA ARG A 234 6.27 -10.21 -5.03
C ARG A 234 6.17 -8.80 -4.43
N VAL A 235 6.64 -8.60 -3.20
CA VAL A 235 6.66 -7.26 -2.57
C VAL A 235 7.60 -6.31 -3.32
N VAL A 236 8.75 -6.80 -3.80
CA VAL A 236 9.63 -6.01 -4.68
C VAL A 236 8.88 -5.59 -5.95
N ALA A 237 8.13 -6.49 -6.59
CA ALA A 237 7.34 -6.14 -7.78
C ALA A 237 6.32 -5.02 -7.48
N ASP A 238 5.69 -5.04 -6.31
CA ASP A 238 4.76 -3.99 -5.87
C ASP A 238 5.47 -2.65 -5.60
N ILE A 239 6.66 -2.65 -4.97
CA ILE A 239 7.48 -1.44 -4.77
C ILE A 239 7.75 -0.76 -6.10
N TYR A 240 8.23 -1.52 -7.09
CA TYR A 240 8.56 -0.95 -8.39
C TYR A 240 7.31 -0.56 -9.20
N ARG A 241 6.17 -1.24 -9.05
CA ARG A 241 4.90 -0.78 -9.64
C ARG A 241 4.52 0.58 -9.07
N ALA A 242 4.57 0.74 -7.76
CA ALA A 242 4.32 2.02 -7.10
C ALA A 242 5.31 3.08 -7.59
N SER A 243 6.60 2.74 -7.68
CA SER A 243 7.65 3.63 -8.21
C SER A 243 7.39 4.08 -9.66
N ALA A 244 6.85 3.19 -10.50
CA ALA A 244 6.57 3.50 -11.91
C ALA A 244 5.49 4.59 -12.07
N VAL A 245 4.52 4.68 -11.14
CA VAL A 245 3.46 5.71 -11.15
C VAL A 245 4.06 7.11 -11.08
N THR A 246 5.15 7.28 -10.32
CA THR A 246 5.80 8.57 -10.09
C THR A 246 7.18 8.67 -10.75
N ASP A 247 7.59 7.70 -11.57
CA ASP A 247 8.97 7.58 -12.09
C ASP A 247 10.04 7.78 -10.98
N THR A 248 9.76 7.20 -9.80
CA THR A 248 10.66 7.25 -8.65
C THR A 248 11.70 6.14 -8.77
N GLU A 249 12.97 6.46 -8.56
CA GLU A 249 14.02 5.46 -8.44
C GLU A 249 14.24 5.13 -6.96
N VAL A 250 13.80 3.95 -6.52
CA VAL A 250 14.01 3.51 -5.15
C VAL A 250 15.37 2.83 -5.04
N ILE A 251 16.22 3.35 -4.17
CA ILE A 251 17.48 2.72 -3.76
C ILE A 251 17.39 2.37 -2.28
N THR A 252 17.86 1.19 -1.93
CA THR A 252 18.04 0.80 -0.53
C THR A 252 19.49 1.05 -0.12
N VAL A 253 19.68 1.43 1.15
CA VAL A 253 21.00 1.56 1.76
C VAL A 253 20.95 0.85 3.10
N TRP A 254 21.83 -0.12 3.28
CA TRP A 254 21.96 -0.78 4.57
C TRP A 254 22.58 0.17 5.59
N ALA A 255 21.97 0.26 6.76
CA ALA A 255 22.46 1.02 7.91
C ALA A 255 22.42 0.16 9.17
N PRO A 256 23.47 0.13 10.02
CA PRO A 256 23.44 -0.69 11.22
C PRO A 256 22.39 -0.18 12.22
N ARG A 257 21.84 -1.09 13.03
CA ARG A 257 20.83 -0.79 14.07
C ARG A 257 21.26 0.29 15.07
N THR A 258 22.55 0.50 15.24
CA THR A 258 23.12 1.52 16.14
C THR A 258 22.99 2.94 15.61
N GLU A 259 22.76 3.11 14.30
CA GLU A 259 22.60 4.42 13.68
C GLU A 259 21.41 5.19 14.28
N PRO A 260 21.51 6.52 14.45
CA PRO A 260 20.43 7.34 15.01
C PRO A 260 19.11 7.17 14.24
N ASN A 261 19.16 7.15 12.91
CA ASN A 261 17.98 7.00 12.08
C ASN A 261 17.30 5.63 12.26
N GLN A 262 18.09 4.56 12.34
CA GLN A 262 17.53 3.22 12.53
C GLN A 262 16.91 3.05 13.93
N ARG A 263 17.53 3.63 14.97
CA ARG A 263 16.93 3.64 16.32
C ARG A 263 15.62 4.40 16.38
N ALA A 264 15.51 5.53 15.66
CA ALA A 264 14.27 6.29 15.57
C ALA A 264 13.17 5.52 14.83
N ALA A 265 13.51 4.87 13.70
CA ALA A 265 12.58 4.02 12.95
C ALA A 265 12.08 2.82 13.78
N ASP A 266 12.98 2.14 14.50
CA ASP A 266 12.63 1.03 15.40
C ASP A 266 11.73 1.46 16.57
N ALA A 267 11.94 2.67 17.12
CA ALA A 267 11.04 3.22 18.13
C ALA A 267 9.63 3.48 17.56
N LEU A 268 9.54 3.97 16.31
CA LEU A 268 8.27 4.21 15.62
C LEU A 268 7.54 2.90 15.28
N SER A 269 8.27 1.86 14.86
CA SER A 269 7.69 0.56 14.53
C SER A 269 7.11 -0.15 15.76
N LYS A 270 7.57 0.22 16.97
CA LYS A 270 7.10 -0.30 18.27
C LYS A 270 6.02 0.57 18.94
N TYR A 271 5.39 1.48 18.20
CA TYR A 271 4.36 2.34 18.77
C TYR A 271 3.22 1.52 19.38
N VAL A 272 2.54 2.13 20.35
CA VAL A 272 1.35 1.56 20.99
C VAL A 272 0.23 2.58 20.91
N ASP A 273 -0.98 2.08 20.68
CA ASP A 273 -2.19 2.87 20.69
C ASP A 273 -3.21 2.23 21.64
N GLY A 274 -3.31 2.79 22.84
CA GLY A 274 -4.30 2.37 23.83
C GLY A 274 -5.74 2.69 23.47
N SER A 275 -5.97 3.45 22.39
CA SER A 275 -7.29 3.85 21.90
C SER A 275 -7.76 3.07 20.67
N GLN A 276 -6.95 2.16 20.11
CA GLN A 276 -7.30 1.32 18.95
C GLN A 276 -8.30 0.21 19.34
N TRP A 277 -9.50 0.62 19.77
CA TRP A 277 -10.61 -0.26 20.10
C TRP A 277 -11.68 -0.16 19.03
N LEU A 278 -12.19 -1.30 18.60
CA LEU A 278 -13.28 -1.37 17.64
C LEU A 278 -14.54 -1.94 18.30
N LEU A 279 -15.69 -1.40 17.93
CA LEU A 279 -16.98 -2.03 18.22
C LEU A 279 -17.02 -3.41 17.58
N ASN A 280 -17.49 -4.46 18.26
CA ASN A 280 -17.60 -5.80 17.71
C ASN A 280 -18.24 -5.81 16.30
N PRO A 281 -17.64 -6.48 15.29
CA PRO A 281 -18.20 -6.50 13.94
C PRO A 281 -19.67 -6.94 13.86
N ALA A 282 -20.07 -7.94 14.65
CA ALA A 282 -21.47 -8.39 14.68
C ALA A 282 -22.40 -7.31 15.23
N VAL A 283 -21.99 -6.61 16.29
CA VAL A 283 -22.76 -5.50 16.86
C VAL A 283 -22.82 -4.31 15.92
N TYR A 284 -21.71 -3.99 15.23
CA TYR A 284 -21.73 -2.95 14.20
C TYR A 284 -22.73 -3.27 13.09
N THR A 285 -22.77 -4.51 12.60
CA THR A 285 -23.75 -4.95 11.59
C THR A 285 -25.19 -4.82 12.10
N GLU A 286 -25.46 -5.14 13.37
CA GLU A 286 -26.77 -4.92 13.99
C GLU A 286 -27.14 -3.43 14.03
N VAL A 287 -26.20 -2.56 14.43
CA VAL A 287 -26.37 -1.11 14.47
C VAL A 287 -26.65 -0.55 13.07
N GLU A 288 -25.93 -1.02 12.06
CA GLU A 288 -26.09 -0.60 10.67
C GLU A 288 -27.42 -1.08 10.07
N ALA A 289 -27.93 -2.23 10.49
CA ALA A 289 -29.21 -2.78 10.06
C ALA A 289 -30.42 -2.18 10.81
N ASP A 290 -30.19 -1.30 11.78
CA ASP A 290 -31.24 -0.79 12.65
C ASP A 290 -32.31 0.02 11.89
N ALA A 291 -33.58 -0.26 12.16
CA ALA A 291 -34.72 0.37 11.49
C ALA A 291 -34.74 1.90 11.64
N ARG A 292 -34.14 2.45 12.71
CA ARG A 292 -34.06 3.90 12.94
C ARG A 292 -33.18 4.63 11.94
N LEU A 293 -32.28 3.93 11.26
CA LEU A 293 -31.48 4.50 10.17
C LEU A 293 -32.30 4.70 8.88
N CYS A 294 -33.49 4.08 8.79
CA CYS A 294 -34.37 4.15 7.62
C CYS A 294 -33.63 3.77 6.31
N GLY A 295 -32.77 2.75 6.37
CA GLY A 295 -32.01 2.26 5.22
C GLY A 295 -30.75 3.06 4.88
N ARG A 296 -30.46 4.17 5.58
CA ARG A 296 -29.19 4.88 5.41
C ARG A 296 -28.01 4.05 5.93
N ARG A 297 -26.84 4.32 5.35
CA ARG A 297 -25.58 3.67 5.70
C ARG A 297 -24.53 4.74 5.96
N PRO A 298 -23.68 4.57 6.98
CA PRO A 298 -22.50 5.41 7.10
C PRO A 298 -21.64 5.33 5.84
N VAL A 299 -21.06 6.46 5.43
CA VAL A 299 -20.22 6.55 4.22
C VAL A 299 -18.76 6.87 4.53
N LEU A 300 -18.45 7.23 5.78
CA LEU A 300 -17.11 7.60 6.22
C LEU A 300 -16.92 7.27 7.71
N ASP A 301 -15.86 6.56 8.06
CA ASP A 301 -15.47 6.26 9.44
C ASP A 301 -14.47 7.32 9.94
N LEU A 302 -14.85 8.09 10.96
CA LEU A 302 -14.06 9.23 11.40
C LEU A 302 -12.83 8.86 12.24
N PHE A 303 -12.84 7.73 12.95
CA PHE A 303 -11.82 7.44 13.96
C PHE A 303 -11.32 6.00 13.83
N ALA A 304 -10.65 5.72 12.73
CA ALA A 304 -10.21 4.37 12.39
C ALA A 304 -8.81 4.32 11.77
N ASP A 305 -8.33 3.13 11.50
CA ASP A 305 -7.17 2.86 10.66
C ASP A 305 -7.46 1.66 9.75
N SER A 306 -6.46 1.23 8.97
CA SER A 306 -6.56 0.08 8.07
C SER A 306 -6.92 -1.25 8.76
N TYR A 307 -6.79 -1.33 10.08
CA TYR A 307 -7.20 -2.50 10.87
C TYR A 307 -8.64 -2.35 11.41
N SER A 308 -8.98 -1.16 11.92
CA SER A 308 -10.18 -0.93 12.74
C SER A 308 -11.38 -0.37 11.98
N THR A 309 -11.18 0.11 10.74
CA THR A 309 -12.23 0.75 9.95
C THR A 309 -13.44 -0.15 9.72
N ARG A 310 -14.63 0.44 9.82
CA ARG A 310 -15.89 -0.20 9.45
C ARG A 310 -16.29 0.05 8.00
N ILE A 311 -15.59 0.95 7.32
CA ILE A 311 -15.89 1.37 5.97
C ILE A 311 -14.58 1.34 5.17
N PRO A 312 -14.21 0.16 4.62
CA PRO A 312 -12.97 0.00 3.87
C PRO A 312 -12.85 1.02 2.73
N GLY A 313 -11.74 1.75 2.68
CA GLY A 313 -11.47 2.78 1.67
C GLY A 313 -12.14 4.14 1.93
N ALA A 314 -12.93 4.30 2.99
CA ALA A 314 -13.51 5.58 3.37
C ALA A 314 -13.42 5.79 4.89
N PHE A 315 -12.25 6.23 5.35
CA PHE A 315 -12.02 6.55 6.76
C PHE A 315 -10.96 7.63 6.96
N PHE A 316 -10.97 8.29 8.12
CA PHE A 316 -9.88 9.13 8.60
C PHE A 316 -9.09 8.40 9.68
N SER A 317 -7.78 8.65 9.72
CA SER A 317 -6.87 7.97 10.62
C SER A 317 -5.95 8.90 11.38
N ARG A 318 -5.48 8.45 12.55
CA ARG A 318 -4.56 9.25 13.38
C ARG A 318 -3.21 9.47 12.71
N TYR A 319 -2.67 8.41 12.11
CA TYR A 319 -1.45 8.43 11.30
C TYR A 319 -1.79 8.00 9.88
N TRP A 320 -0.92 8.30 8.92
CA TRP A 320 -1.11 7.76 7.58
C TRP A 320 -1.10 6.24 7.59
N CYS A 321 -2.07 5.63 6.92
CA CYS A 321 -2.09 4.22 6.60
C CYS A 321 -2.80 4.00 5.25
N PRO A 322 -2.58 2.86 4.57
CA PRO A 322 -3.21 2.60 3.29
C PRO A 322 -4.74 2.73 3.35
N GLY A 323 -5.32 3.45 2.39
CA GLY A 323 -6.77 3.63 2.28
C GLY A 323 -7.38 4.76 3.12
N THR A 324 -6.57 5.47 3.93
CA THR A 324 -7.06 6.66 4.63
C THR A 324 -7.37 7.79 3.66
N LEU A 325 -8.51 8.48 3.87
CA LEU A 325 -8.89 9.68 3.13
C LEU A 325 -8.31 10.96 3.75
N GLY A 326 -7.74 10.87 4.95
CA GLY A 326 -7.22 12.03 5.67
C GLY A 326 -6.58 11.64 7.01
N VAL A 327 -5.47 12.29 7.31
CA VAL A 327 -4.78 12.17 8.60
C VAL A 327 -5.33 13.23 9.56
N ASP A 328 -5.50 12.85 10.82
CA ASP A 328 -6.17 13.62 11.87
C ASP A 328 -7.60 14.01 11.49
N ALA A 329 -8.57 13.21 11.94
CA ALA A 329 -9.99 13.45 11.71
C ALA A 329 -10.44 14.86 12.10
N PHE A 330 -9.85 15.48 13.13
CA PHE A 330 -10.24 16.83 13.56
C PHE A 330 -9.77 17.92 12.59
N ALA A 331 -8.69 17.67 11.84
CA ALA A 331 -8.20 18.53 10.78
C ALA A 331 -9.00 18.40 9.47
N GLN A 332 -9.85 17.37 9.34
CA GLN A 332 -10.67 17.13 8.15
C GLN A 332 -12.05 17.77 8.27
N HIS A 333 -12.65 18.16 7.14
CA HIS A 333 -14.04 18.63 7.09
C HIS A 333 -15.02 17.45 7.20
N TRP A 334 -16.04 17.54 8.06
CA TRP A 334 -17.07 16.51 8.32
C TRP A 334 -18.42 16.86 7.69
N GLY A 335 -18.77 18.14 7.60
CA GLY A 335 -20.06 18.60 7.09
C GLY A 335 -20.35 18.18 5.64
N GLY A 336 -21.63 17.97 5.32
CA GLY A 336 -22.09 17.72 3.94
C GLY A 336 -21.59 16.42 3.29
N ARG A 337 -21.02 15.49 4.06
CA ARG A 337 -20.47 14.23 3.55
C ARG A 337 -21.44 13.05 3.58
N GLY A 338 -22.70 13.26 4.00
CA GLY A 338 -23.65 12.19 4.31
C GLY A 338 -23.50 11.69 5.75
N LEU A 339 -24.05 10.51 6.04
CA LEU A 339 -24.00 9.93 7.39
C LEU A 339 -22.59 9.44 7.73
N LEU A 340 -21.99 9.99 8.77
CA LEU A 340 -20.66 9.59 9.26
C LEU A 340 -20.80 8.50 10.33
N TYR A 341 -19.81 7.63 10.48
CA TYR A 341 -19.68 6.75 11.65
C TYR A 341 -18.54 7.23 12.54
N ALA A 342 -18.77 7.23 13.86
CA ALA A 342 -17.75 7.62 14.82
C ALA A 342 -17.73 6.68 16.03
N ASN A 343 -16.59 6.01 16.23
CA ASN A 343 -16.22 5.37 17.49
C ASN A 343 -14.97 6.05 18.07
N PRO A 344 -15.10 7.27 18.61
CA PRO A 344 -13.95 8.10 18.94
C PRO A 344 -13.21 7.62 20.20
N PRO A 345 -11.96 8.07 20.42
CA PRO A 345 -11.36 8.03 21.74
C PRO A 345 -12.24 8.78 22.74
N PHE A 346 -12.83 8.07 23.71
CA PHE A 346 -13.84 8.65 24.60
C PHE A 346 -13.36 9.83 25.46
N GLY A 347 -12.04 10.01 25.61
CA GLY A 347 -11.46 11.20 26.24
C GLY A 347 -11.68 12.49 25.43
N ARG A 348 -11.92 12.39 24.12
CA ARG A 348 -12.09 13.51 23.19
C ARG A 348 -13.54 13.78 22.79
N MET A 349 -14.52 13.13 23.46
CA MET A 349 -15.96 13.30 23.15
C MET A 349 -16.40 14.76 23.06
N GLY A 350 -15.86 15.63 23.92
CA GLY A 350 -16.18 17.05 23.89
C GLY A 350 -15.75 17.77 22.62
N GLU A 351 -14.61 17.40 22.05
CA GLU A 351 -14.14 17.93 20.77
C GLU A 351 -14.97 17.38 19.60
N VAL A 352 -15.29 16.08 19.64
CA VAL A 352 -16.15 15.43 18.64
C VAL A 352 -17.50 16.11 18.56
N LEU A 353 -18.18 16.28 19.70
CA LEU A 353 -19.50 16.90 19.74
C LEU A 353 -19.47 18.35 19.28
N ARG A 354 -18.45 19.13 19.68
CA ARG A 354 -18.31 20.52 19.19
C ARG A 354 -18.18 20.55 17.67
N LYS A 355 -17.28 19.76 17.10
CA LYS A 355 -17.06 19.75 15.65
C LYS A 355 -18.27 19.23 14.86
N LEU A 356 -18.98 18.21 15.36
CA LEU A 356 -20.26 17.77 14.78
C LEU A 356 -21.29 18.92 14.75
N GLY A 357 -21.32 19.75 15.81
CA GLY A 357 -22.17 20.93 15.89
C GLY A 357 -21.76 22.06 14.95
N ASP A 358 -20.48 22.43 14.99
CA ASP A 358 -19.93 23.54 14.22
C ASP A 358 -20.07 23.29 12.70
N GLU A 359 -19.85 22.05 12.27
CA GLU A 359 -19.89 21.66 10.86
C GLU A 359 -21.21 21.02 10.44
N LYS A 360 -22.20 20.95 11.34
CA LYS A 360 -23.52 20.35 11.11
C LYS A 360 -23.42 18.97 10.45
N ALA A 361 -22.57 18.13 11.00
CA ALA A 361 -22.27 16.83 10.42
C ALA A 361 -23.22 15.75 10.95
N ASP A 362 -23.90 15.06 10.03
CA ASP A 362 -24.75 13.91 10.36
C ASP A 362 -23.87 12.74 10.80
N CYS A 363 -24.18 12.14 11.95
CA CYS A 363 -23.30 11.14 12.54
C CYS A 363 -24.05 10.06 13.31
N LEU A 364 -23.62 8.83 13.09
CA LEU A 364 -23.87 7.66 13.90
C LEU A 364 -22.72 7.51 14.90
N LEU A 365 -22.92 8.05 16.10
CA LEU A 365 -21.90 8.20 17.13
C LEU A 365 -22.04 7.12 18.20
N VAL A 366 -21.00 6.33 18.41
CA VAL A 366 -20.84 5.47 19.59
C VAL A 366 -20.37 6.34 20.76
N ALA A 367 -21.14 6.35 21.85
CA ALA A 367 -20.86 7.19 23.01
C ALA A 367 -20.99 6.40 24.33
N PRO A 368 -20.13 6.65 25.32
CA PRO A 368 -20.28 6.04 26.63
C PRO A 368 -21.31 6.78 27.49
N VAL A 369 -22.11 6.06 28.27
CA VAL A 369 -23.11 6.64 29.17
C VAL A 369 -22.44 7.13 30.46
N TRP A 370 -21.62 8.18 30.36
CA TRP A 370 -20.85 8.73 31.49
C TRP A 370 -21.43 10.04 32.04
N PRO A 371 -21.37 10.29 33.37
CA PRO A 371 -21.70 11.59 33.94
C PRO A 371 -20.55 12.58 33.75
N ARG A 372 -20.27 12.96 32.50
CA ARG A 372 -19.20 13.92 32.13
C ARG A 372 -19.77 15.19 31.54
N TRP A 373 -19.00 16.28 31.59
CA TRP A 373 -19.41 17.63 31.15
C TRP A 373 -19.91 17.66 29.70
N TRP A 374 -19.28 16.90 28.80
CA TRP A 374 -19.64 16.87 27.38
C TRP A 374 -21.04 16.30 27.14
N ARG A 375 -21.62 15.57 28.11
CA ARG A 375 -23.00 15.06 28.03
C ARG A 375 -24.03 16.19 28.06
N ALA A 376 -23.67 17.36 28.58
CA ALA A 376 -24.48 18.56 28.46
C ALA A 376 -24.58 19.05 27.00
N LEU A 377 -23.52 18.86 26.20
CA LEU A 377 -23.51 19.26 24.77
C LEU A 377 -24.50 18.44 23.96
N LEU A 378 -24.70 17.16 24.30
CA LEU A 378 -25.70 16.31 23.64
C LEU A 378 -27.13 16.85 23.71
N ARG A 379 -27.46 17.69 24.70
CA ARG A 379 -28.79 18.32 24.80
C ARG A 379 -29.03 19.37 23.72
N ASN A 380 -27.96 19.93 23.16
CA ASN A 380 -28.01 20.94 22.11
C ASN A 380 -27.83 20.32 20.70
N MET A 381 -27.62 19.01 20.62
CA MET A 381 -27.47 18.30 19.36
C MET A 381 -28.83 17.78 18.88
N PRO A 382 -29.09 17.76 17.56
CA PRO A 382 -30.31 17.20 17.00
C PRO A 382 -30.24 15.66 16.97
N VAL A 383 -30.29 15.05 18.16
CA VAL A 383 -30.30 13.59 18.33
C VAL A 383 -31.68 13.06 17.94
N ARG A 384 -31.81 12.49 16.74
CA ARG A 384 -33.05 11.91 16.22
C ARG A 384 -33.41 10.60 16.89
N ALA A 385 -32.40 9.79 17.21
CA ALA A 385 -32.60 8.51 17.87
C ALA A 385 -31.40 8.15 18.75
N ARG A 386 -31.66 7.32 19.78
CA ARG A 386 -30.62 6.72 20.62
C ARG A 386 -30.99 5.32 21.04
N TRP A 387 -29.99 4.47 21.22
CA TRP A 387 -30.17 3.16 21.83
C TRP A 387 -28.93 2.65 22.53
N GLU A 388 -29.17 1.87 23.57
CA GLU A 388 -28.12 1.16 24.27
C GLU A 388 -27.65 -0.03 23.44
N LEU A 389 -26.33 -0.22 23.42
CA LEU A 389 -25.70 -1.39 22.82
C LEU A 389 -25.82 -2.61 23.75
N PRO A 390 -25.82 -3.83 23.21
CA PRO A 390 -25.94 -5.04 24.01
C PRO A 390 -24.78 -5.14 25.01
N HIS A 391 -25.11 -5.58 26.22
CA HIS A 391 -24.12 -5.79 27.26
C HIS A 391 -23.44 -7.14 27.06
N ARG A 392 -22.22 -7.12 26.53
CA ARG A 392 -21.42 -8.31 26.21
C ARG A 392 -19.94 -8.05 26.49
N ASP A 393 -19.21 -9.10 26.87
CA ASP A 393 -17.78 -9.03 27.19
C ASP A 393 -16.96 -8.56 25.98
N ASP A 394 -17.38 -8.99 24.79
CA ASP A 394 -16.74 -8.73 23.50
C ASP A 394 -17.25 -7.49 22.77
N LEU A 395 -17.92 -6.56 23.47
CA LEU A 395 -18.51 -5.38 22.83
C LEU A 395 -17.45 -4.50 22.16
N CYS A 396 -16.31 -4.32 22.83
CA CYS A 396 -15.15 -3.62 22.28
C CYS A 396 -13.97 -4.59 22.19
N ILE A 397 -13.47 -4.79 20.98
CA ILE A 397 -12.35 -5.67 20.68
C ILE A 397 -11.07 -4.82 20.59
N PRO A 398 -9.98 -5.21 21.27
CA PRO A 398 -8.71 -4.49 21.15
C PRO A 398 -8.05 -4.79 19.80
N GLY A 399 -7.55 -3.76 19.13
CA GLY A 399 -6.65 -3.91 18.01
C GLY A 399 -5.21 -4.28 18.41
N PRO A 400 -4.33 -4.59 17.45
CA PRO A 400 -2.97 -5.07 17.67
C PRO A 400 -2.06 -4.06 18.39
N GLN A 401 -2.38 -2.77 18.35
CA GLN A 401 -1.61 -1.70 18.99
C GLN A 401 -1.99 -1.47 20.45
N VAL A 402 -3.08 -2.07 20.93
CA VAL A 402 -3.48 -1.97 22.33
C VAL A 402 -2.46 -2.72 23.21
N PRO A 403 -1.86 -2.07 24.22
CA PRO A 403 -0.94 -2.72 25.14
C PRO A 403 -1.56 -3.97 25.80
N ASN A 404 -0.82 -5.08 25.77
CA ASN A 404 -1.21 -6.38 26.33
C ASN A 404 -2.49 -6.99 25.71
N ALA A 405 -2.79 -6.71 24.43
CA ALA A 405 -3.97 -7.25 23.73
C ALA A 405 -4.12 -8.78 23.88
N GLY A 406 -3.05 -9.57 23.71
CA GLY A 406 -3.09 -11.03 23.81
C GLY A 406 -3.40 -11.60 25.22
N GLY A 407 -3.33 -10.78 26.27
CA GLY A 407 -3.71 -11.17 27.64
C GLY A 407 -4.93 -10.43 28.18
N ARG A 408 -5.41 -9.40 27.47
CA ARG A 408 -6.64 -8.70 27.83
C ARG A 408 -7.81 -9.45 27.21
N ARG A 409 -8.68 -10.01 28.05
CA ARG A 409 -10.02 -10.38 27.62
C ARG A 409 -10.67 -9.17 26.94
N PRO A 410 -11.56 -9.37 25.94
CA PRO A 410 -12.35 -8.27 25.41
C PRO A 410 -12.89 -7.44 26.57
N MET A 411 -12.70 -6.12 26.48
CA MET A 411 -12.91 -5.29 27.65
C MET A 411 -14.40 -5.30 27.93
N HIS A 412 -14.81 -6.04 28.95
CA HIS A 412 -16.16 -5.93 29.46
C HIS A 412 -16.38 -4.44 29.75
N PRO A 413 -17.30 -3.77 29.04
CA PRO A 413 -17.49 -2.35 29.23
C PRO A 413 -17.83 -2.15 30.70
N ARG A 414 -17.01 -1.40 31.45
CA ARG A 414 -17.34 -1.05 32.85
C ARG A 414 -18.53 -0.08 32.93
N TYR A 415 -19.07 0.29 31.77
CA TYR A 415 -20.04 1.34 31.56
C TYR A 415 -20.85 0.98 30.31
N ARG A 416 -22.11 1.39 30.31
CA ARG A 416 -22.99 1.24 29.14
C ARG A 416 -22.49 2.09 27.98
N LEU A 417 -22.61 1.57 26.77
CA LEU A 417 -22.43 2.30 25.53
C LEU A 417 -23.78 2.49 24.86
N GLU A 418 -23.97 3.64 24.23
CA GLU A 418 -25.12 3.95 23.40
C GLU A 418 -24.68 4.38 22.01
N VAL A 419 -25.55 4.18 21.03
CA VAL A 419 -25.43 4.75 19.70
C VAL A 419 -26.40 5.92 19.59
N LEU A 420 -25.90 7.04 19.08
CA LEU A 420 -26.64 8.27 18.87
C LEU A 420 -26.69 8.55 17.37
N LEU A 421 -27.90 8.74 16.84
CA LEU A 421 -28.13 9.22 15.48
C LEU A 421 -28.36 10.73 15.54
N ILE A 422 -27.36 11.51 15.11
CA ILE A 422 -27.37 12.96 15.07
C ILE A 422 -27.60 13.41 13.63
N GLU A 423 -28.62 14.27 13.41
CA GLU A 423 -29.03 14.72 12.07
C GLU A 423 -29.39 16.19 12.04
N TRP A 424 -28.73 16.96 11.17
CA TRP A 424 -28.90 18.41 11.06
C TRP A 424 -29.85 18.83 9.93
N SER A 425 -30.65 17.89 9.42
CA SER A 425 -31.64 18.00 8.34
C SER A 425 -32.25 19.38 8.14
#